data_AF-A0A953RDX4-F1
#
_entry.id   AF-A0A953RDX4-F1
#
_cell.length_a   1.000
_cell.length_b   1.000
_cell.length_c   1.000
_cell.angle_alpha   90.00
_cell.angle_beta   90.00
_cell.angle_gamma   90.00
#
_symmetry.space_group_name_H-M   'P 1'
#
loop_
_entity.id
_entity.type
_entity.pdbx_description
1 polymer ?
#
loop_
_entity_poly.entity_id
_entity_poly.type
_entity_poly.pdbx_seq_one_letter_code
_entity_poly.pdbx_strand_id
1 'polypeptide(L)'
;MPVSPVFVFEDSWQEKRVNALLPGLPPVSGAPVRIETIAGLGDRRGAAHAGAFLRERRIAFDCTRPEFPRIFVHELFHFVWLRLGNPARRSFEDLVEKEWRAGARGELGWSAEWRKDELTAPDIGLRSRRWREYCCESFCDTAAWLYSGVENHEEFTLSALFRQRRRVWFRKTIAARGLSI
;
A
#
# COMPACT_ATOMS: atom_id res chain seq x y z
N MET A 1 16.79 -13.29 22.12
CA MET A 1 17.38 -13.32 20.76
C MET A 1 17.24 -11.94 20.17
N PRO A 2 18.27 -11.34 19.55
CA PRO A 2 18.09 -10.04 18.93
C PRO A 2 17.13 -10.21 17.76
N VAL A 3 16.01 -9.47 17.82
CA VAL A 3 15.09 -9.33 16.71
C VAL A 3 15.89 -8.65 15.62
N SER A 4 16.32 -9.39 14.60
CA SER A 4 16.95 -8.80 13.43
C SER A 4 15.96 -7.75 12.90
N PRO A 5 16.27 -6.45 12.92
CA PRO A 5 15.26 -5.45 12.62
C PRO A 5 14.89 -5.61 11.16
N VAL A 6 13.62 -5.90 10.90
CA VAL A 6 13.05 -6.10 9.55
C VAL A 6 13.25 -4.83 8.70
N PHE A 7 13.54 -3.70 9.33
CA PHE A 7 13.85 -2.42 8.71
C PHE A 7 15.26 -1.96 9.09
N VAL A 8 16.03 -1.51 8.11
CA VAL A 8 17.37 -0.93 8.30
C VAL A 8 17.31 0.51 7.83
N PHE A 9 17.59 1.45 8.73
CA PHE A 9 17.43 2.89 8.49
C PHE A 9 18.78 3.58 8.33
N GLU A 10 18.84 4.55 7.42
CA GLU A 10 19.95 5.52 7.37
C GLU A 10 19.69 6.73 8.28
N ASP A 11 18.42 7.08 8.50
CA ASP A 11 17.99 8.22 9.30
C ASP A 11 17.26 7.79 10.60
N SER A 12 17.80 8.22 11.74
CA SER A 12 17.20 8.00 13.07
C SER A 12 15.79 8.57 13.24
N TRP A 13 15.42 9.60 12.47
CA TRP A 13 14.06 10.14 12.48
C TRP A 13 13.07 9.16 11.85
N GLN A 14 13.43 8.56 10.72
CA GLN A 14 12.62 7.52 10.06
C GLN A 14 12.47 6.31 10.97
N GLU A 15 13.55 5.88 11.62
CA GLU A 15 13.52 4.77 12.59
C GLU A 15 12.52 5.03 13.72
N LYS A 16 12.60 6.20 14.38
CA LYS A 16 11.65 6.58 15.44
C LYS A 16 10.22 6.60 14.92
N ARG A 17 10.00 7.10 13.70
CA ARG A 17 8.66 7.22 13.13
C ARG A 17 8.07 5.86 12.77
N VAL A 18 8.85 4.96 12.17
CA VAL A 18 8.41 3.59 11.88
C VAL A 18 8.15 2.83 13.18
N ASN A 19 9.03 2.93 14.17
CA ASN A 19 8.82 2.27 15.48
C ASN A 19 7.52 2.71 16.16
N ALA A 20 7.07 3.95 15.96
CA ALA A 20 5.78 4.42 16.45
C ALA A 20 4.57 3.84 15.67
N LEU A 21 4.76 3.41 14.43
CA LEU A 21 3.71 2.79 13.59
C LEU A 21 3.59 1.28 13.81
N LEU A 22 4.69 0.60 14.16
CA LEU A 22 4.73 -0.86 14.31
C LEU A 22 3.63 -1.42 15.24
N PRO A 23 3.28 -0.81 16.39
CA PRO A 23 2.20 -1.31 17.24
C PRO A 23 0.82 -1.33 16.56
N GLY A 24 0.60 -0.49 15.54
CA GLY A 24 -0.64 -0.45 14.76
C GLY A 24 -0.69 -1.44 13.61
N LEU A 25 0.45 -2.03 13.23
CA LEU A 25 0.57 -3.00 12.14
C LEU A 25 0.41 -4.44 12.67
N PRO A 26 -0.14 -5.38 11.88
CA PRO A 26 0.04 -6.79 12.17
C PRO A 26 1.55 -7.15 12.21
N PRO A 27 1.96 -8.15 13.01
CA PRO A 27 3.37 -8.50 13.16
C PRO A 27 4.06 -8.71 11.81
N VAL A 28 5.18 -8.02 11.58
CA VAL A 28 5.92 -8.05 10.31
C VAL A 28 7.07 -9.03 10.39
N SER A 29 7.22 -9.86 9.36
CA SER A 29 8.28 -10.85 9.23
C SER A 29 8.82 -10.90 7.80
N GLY A 30 10.09 -11.25 7.66
CA GLY A 30 10.75 -11.31 6.36
C GLY A 30 12.22 -10.98 6.45
N ALA A 31 12.87 -10.92 5.29
CA ALA A 31 14.25 -10.42 5.20
C ALA A 31 14.27 -8.90 5.47
N PRO A 32 15.43 -8.31 5.84
CA PRO A 32 15.52 -6.88 6.06
C PRO A 32 15.14 -6.07 4.81
N VAL A 33 14.57 -4.88 5.02
CA VAL A 33 14.28 -3.86 4.00
C VAL A 33 15.02 -2.58 4.38
N ARG A 34 15.80 -2.03 3.46
CA ARG A 34 16.49 -0.75 3.65
C ARG A 34 15.54 0.42 3.44
N ILE A 35 15.65 1.42 4.31
CA ILE A 35 14.85 2.64 4.33
C ILE A 35 15.82 3.81 4.18
N GLU A 36 15.65 4.60 3.13
CA GLU A 36 16.58 5.67 2.75
C GLU A 36 15.83 6.91 2.24
N THR A 37 16.54 8.04 2.18
CA THR A 37 16.04 9.30 1.61
C THR A 37 16.83 9.61 0.34
N ILE A 38 16.14 9.86 -0.77
CA ILE A 38 16.75 10.22 -2.05
C ILE A 38 16.08 11.49 -2.56
N ALA A 39 16.87 12.54 -2.82
CA ALA A 39 16.36 13.77 -3.42
C ALA A 39 16.15 13.61 -4.93
N GLY A 40 15.06 14.18 -5.45
CA GLY A 40 14.72 14.15 -6.86
C GLY A 40 14.26 12.79 -7.34
N LEU A 41 13.59 12.01 -6.48
CA LEU A 41 13.06 10.71 -6.85
C LEU A 41 11.99 10.90 -7.94
N GLY A 42 12.04 10.09 -8.98
CA GLY A 42 11.09 10.18 -10.08
C GLY A 42 11.08 8.95 -10.97
N ASP A 43 10.02 8.82 -11.74
CA ASP A 43 9.83 7.78 -12.73
C ASP A 43 9.48 8.39 -14.11
N ARG A 44 9.03 7.55 -15.05
CA ARG A 44 8.66 8.00 -16.40
C ARG A 44 7.48 8.99 -16.41
N ARG A 45 6.79 9.18 -15.29
CA ARG A 45 5.62 10.04 -15.14
C ARG A 45 5.90 11.30 -14.31
N GLY A 46 7.10 11.45 -13.76
CA GLY A 46 7.54 12.67 -13.08
C GLY A 46 8.14 12.42 -11.70
N ALA A 47 8.10 13.44 -10.84
CA ALA A 47 8.54 13.33 -9.46
C ALA A 47 7.66 12.34 -8.67
N ALA A 48 8.30 11.52 -7.83
CA ALA A 48 7.65 10.51 -7.01
C ALA A 48 8.04 10.71 -5.54
N HIS A 49 7.06 10.65 -4.65
CA HIS A 49 7.31 10.86 -3.21
C HIS A 49 7.99 9.65 -2.54
N ALA A 50 7.86 8.46 -3.12
CA ALA A 50 8.59 7.27 -2.71
C ALA A 50 8.59 6.21 -3.81
N GLY A 51 9.33 5.13 -3.56
CA GLY A 51 9.25 3.91 -4.36
C GLY A 51 9.79 2.67 -3.66
N ALA A 52 9.05 1.57 -3.78
CA ALA A 52 9.45 0.24 -3.33
C ALA A 52 10.23 -0.52 -4.41
N PHE A 53 11.53 -0.68 -4.19
CA PHE A 53 12.43 -1.47 -5.03
C PHE A 53 12.45 -2.92 -4.54
N LEU A 54 11.40 -3.67 -4.90
CA LEU A 54 11.12 -5.00 -4.34
C LEU A 54 12.28 -6.00 -4.47
N ARG A 55 13.03 -5.96 -5.58
CA ARG A 55 14.19 -6.84 -5.83
C ARG A 55 15.39 -6.47 -4.97
N GLU A 56 15.59 -5.18 -4.73
CA GLU A 56 16.69 -4.62 -3.94
C GLU A 56 16.37 -4.59 -2.44
N ARG A 57 15.12 -4.91 -2.07
CA ARG A 57 14.59 -4.80 -0.71
C ARG A 57 14.87 -3.43 -0.10
N ARG A 58 14.45 -2.40 -0.83
CA ARG A 58 14.71 -1.00 -0.50
C ARG A 58 13.45 -0.17 -0.71
N ILE A 59 13.22 0.79 0.16
CA ILE A 59 12.20 1.83 0.01
C ILE A 59 12.91 3.17 0.08
N ALA A 60 12.83 3.93 -1.01
CA ALA A 60 13.36 5.30 -1.06
C ALA A 60 12.24 6.30 -0.85
N PHE A 61 12.53 7.38 -0.14
CA PHE A 61 11.59 8.48 0.12
C PHE A 61 12.13 9.81 -0.39
N ASP A 62 11.25 10.58 -1.01
CA ASP A 62 11.39 12.00 -1.35
C ASP A 62 10.10 12.74 -1.00
N CYS A 63 9.69 12.63 0.27
CA CYS A 63 8.42 13.16 0.75
C CYS A 63 8.60 14.05 1.98
N THR A 64 7.56 14.80 2.32
CA THR A 64 7.57 15.59 3.55
C THR A 64 7.38 14.69 4.77
N ARG A 65 7.81 15.19 5.95
CA ARG A 65 7.66 14.48 7.23
C ARG A 65 6.21 14.10 7.58
N PRO A 66 5.19 14.97 7.33
CA PRO A 66 3.79 14.62 7.58
C PRO A 66 3.26 13.50 6.69
N GLU A 67 3.73 13.39 5.44
CA GLU A 67 3.27 12.38 4.50
C GLU A 67 3.90 11.00 4.77
N PHE A 68 5.11 10.98 5.33
CA PHE A 68 5.91 9.78 5.54
C PHE A 68 5.15 8.59 6.12
N PRO A 69 4.31 8.70 7.17
CA PRO A 69 3.61 7.53 7.72
C PRO A 69 2.69 6.83 6.72
N ARG A 70 1.96 7.62 5.93
CA ARG A 70 1.04 7.11 4.91
C ARG A 70 1.80 6.45 3.78
N ILE A 71 2.82 7.14 3.28
CA ILE A 71 3.66 6.67 2.18
C ILE A 71 4.45 5.42 2.60
N PHE A 72 5.02 5.39 3.81
CA PHE A 72 5.74 4.22 4.34
C PHE A 72 4.85 2.98 4.36
N VAL A 73 3.63 3.10 4.88
CA VAL A 73 2.70 1.96 4.91
C VAL A 73 2.30 1.54 3.49
N HIS A 74 2.07 2.50 2.58
CA HIS A 74 1.81 2.20 1.18
C HIS A 74 2.95 1.34 0.58
N GLU A 75 4.20 1.84 0.65
CA GLU A 75 5.36 1.17 0.07
C GLU A 75 5.66 -0.19 0.73
N LEU A 76 5.48 -0.30 2.05
CA LEU A 76 5.60 -1.57 2.76
C LEU A 76 4.61 -2.61 2.21
N PHE A 77 3.38 -2.20 1.91
CA PHE A 77 2.36 -3.11 1.42
C PHE A 77 2.56 -3.55 -0.02
N HIS A 78 3.44 -2.93 -0.80
CA HIS A 78 3.91 -3.54 -2.05
C HIS A 78 4.69 -4.84 -1.82
N PHE A 79 5.50 -4.91 -0.75
CA PHE A 79 6.16 -6.17 -0.37
C PHE A 79 5.14 -7.20 0.10
N VAL A 80 4.16 -6.79 0.92
CA VAL A 80 3.08 -7.67 1.37
C VAL A 80 2.28 -8.20 0.18
N TRP A 81 1.89 -7.33 -0.75
CA TRP A 81 1.20 -7.72 -1.97
C TRP A 81 2.02 -8.75 -2.74
N LEU A 82 3.34 -8.57 -2.88
CA LEU A 82 4.25 -9.52 -3.54
C LEU A 82 4.23 -10.92 -2.90
N ARG A 83 4.00 -11.01 -1.59
CA ARG A 83 3.98 -12.28 -0.82
C ARG A 83 2.59 -12.86 -0.58
N LEU A 84 1.52 -12.08 -0.79
CA LEU A 84 0.13 -12.42 -0.45
C LEU A 84 -0.42 -13.71 -1.08
N GLY A 85 0.18 -14.18 -2.18
CA GLY A 85 -0.24 -15.36 -2.91
C GLY A 85 -1.44 -15.13 -3.82
N ASN A 86 -1.56 -15.95 -4.87
CA ASN A 86 -2.58 -15.76 -5.91
C ASN A 86 -4.03 -15.79 -5.40
N PRO A 87 -4.45 -16.73 -4.53
CA PRO A 87 -5.86 -16.79 -4.09
C PRO A 87 -6.31 -15.51 -3.37
N ALA A 88 -5.47 -14.98 -2.46
CA ALA A 88 -5.81 -13.77 -1.73
C ALA A 88 -5.84 -12.55 -2.65
N ARG A 89 -4.85 -12.39 -3.55
CA ARG A 89 -4.88 -11.31 -4.56
C ARG A 89 -6.16 -11.36 -5.41
N ARG A 90 -6.52 -12.53 -5.91
CA ARG A 90 -7.77 -12.72 -6.68
C ARG A 90 -9.00 -12.36 -5.88
N SER A 91 -9.07 -12.75 -4.61
CA SER A 91 -10.21 -12.38 -3.77
C SER A 91 -10.30 -10.87 -3.50
N PHE A 92 -9.17 -10.15 -3.51
CA PHE A 92 -9.16 -8.69 -3.44
C PHE A 92 -9.60 -8.07 -4.77
N GLU A 93 -9.11 -8.59 -5.90
CA GLU A 93 -9.55 -8.21 -7.25
C GLU A 93 -11.09 -8.36 -7.37
N ASP A 94 -11.65 -9.49 -6.95
CA ASP A 94 -13.09 -9.74 -6.99
C ASP A 94 -13.88 -8.75 -6.10
N LEU A 95 -13.28 -8.32 -4.98
CA LEU A 95 -13.88 -7.31 -4.12
C LEU A 95 -13.95 -5.98 -4.87
N VAL A 96 -12.82 -5.47 -5.37
CA VAL A 96 -12.77 -4.17 -6.05
C VAL A 96 -13.53 -4.17 -7.38
N GLU A 97 -13.64 -5.31 -8.06
CA GLU A 97 -14.50 -5.46 -9.23
C GLU A 97 -15.98 -5.27 -8.87
N LYS A 98 -16.45 -5.86 -7.76
CA LYS A 98 -17.82 -5.65 -7.27
C LYS A 98 -18.07 -4.19 -6.89
N GLU A 99 -17.06 -3.51 -6.35
CA GLU A 99 -17.13 -2.07 -6.05
C GLU A 99 -17.26 -1.26 -7.35
N TRP A 100 -16.43 -1.55 -8.35
CA TRP A 100 -16.48 -0.89 -9.66
C TRP A 100 -17.84 -1.09 -10.35
N ARG A 101 -18.35 -2.33 -10.39
CA ARG A 101 -19.69 -2.65 -10.95
C ARG A 101 -20.83 -1.96 -10.20
N ALA A 102 -20.65 -1.69 -8.92
CA ALA A 102 -21.59 -0.93 -8.10
C ALA A 102 -21.44 0.60 -8.24
N GLY A 103 -20.57 1.09 -9.12
CA GLY A 103 -20.35 2.51 -9.37
C GLY A 103 -19.54 3.21 -8.27
N ALA A 104 -18.62 2.52 -7.61
CA ALA A 104 -17.78 3.11 -6.57
C ALA A 104 -16.93 4.28 -7.11
N ARG A 105 -17.17 5.48 -6.57
CA ARG A 105 -16.38 6.69 -6.84
C ARG A 105 -15.31 6.92 -5.78
N GLY A 106 -14.24 7.61 -6.17
CA GLY A 106 -13.08 7.89 -5.32
C GLY A 106 -12.25 6.64 -4.97
N GLU A 107 -11.14 6.86 -4.29
CA GLU A 107 -10.22 5.83 -3.79
C GLU A 107 -9.65 6.21 -2.41
N LEU A 108 -8.68 5.45 -1.92
CA LEU A 108 -7.99 5.66 -0.63
C LEU A 108 -6.56 6.20 -0.81
N GLY A 109 -6.24 6.66 -2.01
CA GLY A 109 -4.94 7.19 -2.38
C GLY A 109 -4.96 7.65 -3.83
N TRP A 110 -4.16 8.67 -4.15
CA TRP A 110 -4.06 9.14 -5.53
C TRP A 110 -3.51 8.07 -6.45
N SER A 111 -2.68 7.16 -5.94
CA SER A 111 -2.04 6.07 -6.70
C SER A 111 -3.02 5.01 -7.23
N ALA A 112 -4.13 4.78 -6.53
CA ALA A 112 -5.23 3.97 -7.04
C ALA A 112 -6.20 4.79 -7.89
N GLU A 113 -6.45 6.06 -7.53
CA GLU A 113 -7.46 6.91 -8.17
C GLU A 113 -7.20 7.13 -9.66
N TRP A 114 -6.03 7.66 -10.03
CA TRP A 114 -5.67 7.88 -11.43
C TRP A 114 -5.69 6.59 -12.28
N ARG A 115 -5.25 5.45 -11.70
CA ARG A 115 -5.28 4.16 -12.40
C ARG A 115 -6.71 3.72 -12.64
N LYS A 116 -7.60 3.96 -11.67
CA LYS A 116 -9.04 3.68 -11.80
C LYS A 116 -9.66 4.52 -12.91
N ASP A 117 -9.28 5.79 -13.02
CA ASP A 117 -9.78 6.70 -14.05
C ASP A 117 -9.32 6.30 -15.46
N GLU A 118 -8.13 5.67 -15.57
CA GLU A 118 -7.62 5.11 -16.83
C GLU A 118 -8.23 3.73 -17.18
N LEU A 119 -8.99 3.08 -16.28
CA LEU A 119 -9.53 1.73 -16.51
C LEU A 119 -10.72 1.74 -17.46
N THR A 120 -10.75 0.73 -18.33
CA THR A 120 -11.90 0.40 -19.17
C THR A 120 -12.57 -0.90 -18.73
N ALA A 121 -13.84 -1.12 -19.12
CA ALA A 121 -14.53 -2.38 -18.84
C ALA A 121 -13.76 -3.63 -19.37
N PRO A 122 -13.15 -3.60 -20.59
CA PRO A 122 -12.28 -4.68 -21.05
C PRO A 122 -11.06 -4.95 -20.16
N ASP A 123 -10.45 -3.91 -19.55
CA ASP A 123 -9.31 -4.11 -18.65
C ASP A 123 -9.67 -5.01 -17.47
N ILE A 124 -10.86 -4.83 -16.93
CA ILE A 124 -11.39 -5.60 -15.80
C ILE A 124 -11.72 -7.03 -16.26
N GLY A 125 -12.53 -7.17 -17.31
CA GLY A 125 -13.00 -8.47 -17.78
C GLY A 125 -11.87 -9.39 -18.28
N LEU A 126 -10.86 -8.84 -18.95
CA LEU A 126 -9.69 -9.57 -19.43
C LEU A 126 -8.57 -9.66 -18.38
N ARG A 127 -8.75 -9.01 -17.22
CA ARG A 127 -7.76 -8.90 -16.17
C ARG A 127 -6.40 -8.43 -16.71
N SER A 128 -6.44 -7.30 -17.42
CA SER A 128 -5.28 -6.73 -18.10
C SER A 128 -4.17 -6.34 -17.12
N ARG A 129 -3.03 -5.89 -17.65
CA ARG A 129 -1.97 -5.32 -16.82
C ARG A 129 -2.47 -4.11 -16.01
N ARG A 130 -3.23 -3.20 -16.63
CA ARG A 130 -3.79 -2.02 -15.96
C ARG A 130 -4.67 -2.40 -14.78
N TRP A 131 -5.53 -3.41 -14.95
CA TRP A 131 -6.35 -3.92 -13.86
C TRP A 131 -5.52 -4.44 -12.68
N ARG A 132 -4.49 -5.24 -12.96
CA ARG A 132 -3.62 -5.80 -11.91
C ARG A 132 -2.82 -4.73 -11.18
N GLU A 133 -2.36 -3.71 -11.89
CA GLU A 133 -1.69 -2.55 -11.31
C GLU A 133 -2.65 -1.76 -10.43
N TYR A 134 -3.84 -1.41 -10.93
CA TYR A 134 -4.89 -0.77 -10.12
C TYR A 134 -5.20 -1.55 -8.83
N CYS A 135 -5.38 -2.88 -8.92
CA CYS A 135 -5.68 -3.70 -7.75
C CYS A 135 -4.54 -3.71 -6.71
N CYS A 136 -3.28 -3.72 -7.17
CA CYS A 136 -2.12 -3.62 -6.30
C CYS A 136 -2.11 -2.29 -5.53
N GLU A 137 -2.36 -1.19 -6.24
CA GLU A 137 -2.26 0.16 -5.70
C GLU A 137 -3.45 0.44 -4.77
N SER A 138 -4.65 0.03 -5.19
CA SER A 138 -5.86 0.04 -4.36
C SER A 138 -5.68 -0.75 -3.06
N PHE A 139 -4.97 -1.89 -3.11
CA PHE A 139 -4.60 -2.64 -1.92
C PHE A 139 -3.63 -1.88 -1.01
N CYS A 140 -2.57 -1.29 -1.57
CA CYS A 140 -1.55 -0.56 -0.80
C CYS A 140 -2.13 0.72 -0.17
N ASP A 141 -2.95 1.46 -0.91
CA ASP A 141 -3.69 2.63 -0.43
C ASP A 141 -4.69 2.28 0.67
N THR A 142 -5.37 1.14 0.54
CA THR A 142 -6.24 0.63 1.60
C THR A 142 -5.45 0.35 2.88
N ALA A 143 -4.25 -0.22 2.76
CA ALA A 143 -3.40 -0.47 3.90
C ALA A 143 -2.90 0.84 4.54
N ALA A 144 -2.50 1.82 3.72
CA ALA A 144 -2.10 3.15 4.18
C ALA A 144 -3.23 3.81 4.97
N TRP A 145 -4.47 3.77 4.47
CA TRP A 145 -5.65 4.26 5.20
C TRP A 145 -5.89 3.50 6.53
N LEU A 146 -5.63 2.19 6.58
CA LEU A 146 -5.87 1.38 7.78
C LEU A 146 -4.79 1.54 8.87
N TYR A 147 -3.52 1.68 8.48
CA TYR A 147 -2.40 1.44 9.40
C TYR A 147 -1.43 2.63 9.54
N SER A 148 -1.57 3.70 8.77
CA SER A 148 -0.67 4.87 8.89
C SER A 148 -0.94 5.75 10.11
N GLY A 149 -2.07 5.56 10.79
CA GLY A 149 -2.54 6.43 11.87
C GLY A 149 -3.10 7.78 11.39
N VAL A 150 -3.22 7.99 10.07
CA VAL A 150 -3.84 9.20 9.49
C VAL A 150 -5.35 9.01 9.42
N GLU A 151 -6.11 9.80 10.20
CA GLU A 151 -7.57 9.70 10.23
C GLU A 151 -8.22 10.33 9.00
N ASN A 152 -7.77 11.52 8.60
CA ASN A 152 -8.30 12.28 7.48
C ASN A 152 -7.16 12.70 6.54
N HIS A 153 -7.39 12.52 5.24
CA HIS A 153 -6.48 12.94 4.18
C HIS A 153 -7.32 13.27 2.94
N GLU A 154 -6.91 14.25 2.14
CA GLU A 154 -7.63 14.64 0.91
C GLU A 154 -7.74 13.50 -0.10
N GLU A 155 -6.76 12.60 -0.11
CA GLU A 155 -6.74 11.37 -0.92
C GLU A 155 -7.79 10.33 -0.50
N PHE A 156 -8.39 10.44 0.69
CA PHE A 156 -9.36 9.47 1.16
C PHE A 156 -10.75 9.91 0.72
N THR A 157 -11.11 9.59 -0.52
CA THR A 157 -12.36 10.01 -1.19
C THR A 157 -13.36 8.87 -1.35
N LEU A 158 -12.93 7.61 -1.21
CA LEU A 158 -13.79 6.42 -1.32
C LEU A 158 -14.98 6.49 -0.34
N SER A 159 -16.18 6.08 -0.75
CA SER A 159 -17.34 6.12 0.15
C SER A 159 -17.22 5.19 1.37
N ALA A 160 -17.89 5.54 2.47
CA ALA A 160 -17.85 4.78 3.72
C ALA A 160 -18.23 3.30 3.57
N LEU A 161 -19.18 3.00 2.68
CA LEU A 161 -19.61 1.62 2.39
C LEU A 161 -18.45 0.77 1.86
N PHE A 162 -17.72 1.27 0.85
CA PHE A 162 -16.62 0.54 0.25
C PHE A 162 -15.40 0.46 1.17
N ARG A 163 -15.11 1.55 1.91
CA ARG A 163 -14.11 1.52 2.99
C ARG A 163 -14.37 0.40 3.99
N GLN A 164 -15.62 0.23 4.40
CA GLN A 164 -16.00 -0.82 5.34
C GLN A 164 -15.79 -2.22 4.74
N ARG A 165 -16.15 -2.44 3.47
CA ARG A 165 -15.91 -3.72 2.78
C ARG A 165 -14.44 -4.08 2.72
N ARG A 166 -13.58 -3.11 2.34
CA ARG A 166 -12.13 -3.29 2.30
C ARG A 166 -11.54 -3.56 3.69
N ARG A 167 -11.99 -2.83 4.72
CA ARG A 167 -11.60 -3.09 6.13
C ARG A 167 -11.93 -4.51 6.57
N VAL A 168 -13.14 -4.99 6.26
CA VAL A 168 -13.56 -6.37 6.57
C VAL A 168 -12.67 -7.38 5.87
N TRP A 169 -12.38 -7.16 4.58
CA TRP A 169 -11.50 -8.05 3.83
C TRP A 169 -10.08 -8.08 4.42
N PHE A 170 -9.50 -6.92 4.76
CA PHE A 170 -8.16 -6.84 5.36
C PHE A 170 -8.09 -7.55 6.71
N ARG A 171 -9.10 -7.35 7.56
CA ARG A 171 -9.20 -8.05 8.85
C ARG A 171 -9.22 -9.57 8.68
N LYS A 172 -10.02 -10.06 7.73
CA LYS A 172 -10.18 -11.50 7.47
C LYS A 172 -8.92 -12.14 6.86
N THR A 173 -8.26 -11.44 5.94
CA THR A 173 -7.21 -12.04 5.10
C THR A 173 -5.79 -11.74 5.58
N ILE A 174 -5.55 -10.55 6.13
CA ILE A 174 -4.22 -10.05 6.49
C ILE A 174 -4.00 -10.09 8.00
N ALA A 175 -4.88 -9.44 8.77
CA ALA A 175 -4.64 -9.23 10.21
C ALA A 175 -4.49 -10.53 11.00
N ALA A 176 -5.16 -11.61 10.57
CA ALA A 176 -5.08 -12.91 11.22
C ALA A 176 -3.79 -13.71 10.93
N ARG A 177 -2.96 -13.28 9.97
CA ARG A 177 -1.82 -14.06 9.45
C ARG A 177 -0.46 -13.42 9.66
N GLY A 178 -0.40 -12.16 10.10
CA GLY A 178 0.83 -11.35 10.10
C GLY A 178 1.21 -10.86 8.70
N LEU A 179 2.15 -9.91 8.62
CA LEU A 179 2.67 -9.38 7.35
C LEU A 179 3.96 -10.12 6.96
N SER A 180 3.99 -10.67 5.75
CA SER A 180 5.19 -11.27 5.15
C SER A 180 5.73 -10.36 4.06
N ILE A 181 7.02 -10.02 4.12
CA ILE A 181 7.69 -9.09 3.19
C ILE A 181 8.97 -9.67 2.57
#